data_AF-A0AAW5C4B1-F1
#
_entry.id   AF-A0AAW5C4B1-F1
#
_cell.length_a   1.000
_cell.length_b   1.000
_cell.length_c   1.000
_cell.angle_alpha   90.00
_cell.angle_beta   90.00
_cell.angle_gamma   90.00
#
_symmetry.space_group_name_H-M   'P 1'
#
loop_
_entity.id
_entity.type
_entity.pdbx_description
1 polymer ?
#
loop_
_entity_poly.entity_id
_entity_poly.type
_entity_poly.pdbx_seq_one_letter_code
_entity_poly.pdbx_strand_id
1 'polypeptide(L)'
;MEYKLRKGLGNDKILQANALHYEVHLKEQEAIALMEAVIERKLLNFKYKKIMGEKSKKIGEYGEDYAEKFFNSVGWDSLSKGIELKCSNELHQNKNGNPSRTHGIDFLYTYQSPLVDGQLNNVIISVKDQNYPNNPNTKFREFMKELIAMLECYDCSEEKQKVLKIYRCNSINDVGILFWINNTGKSDTDLIKSVSSVRLEDTRDNTIYLVDNRRATFILEVMKFVKTKNDSQYSFYYPLTGRNLNPQNRSNAGKILPIEYLNSSVIPIKLEKKSNNKEISLFLATIDHFEADEFMRLMGLAKDISTNLVGEVIIAFPDYDQLKHSNVVNELKQGFQDADFTKTVSVINYINPINAL
;
A
#
# COMPACT_ATOMS: atom_id res chain seq x y z
N MET A 1 -34.00 -53.71 -19.07
CA MET A 1 -32.62 -53.26 -18.76
C MET A 1 -32.61 -51.75 -18.81
N GLU A 2 -32.91 -51.11 -17.68
CA GLU A 2 -32.91 -49.65 -17.53
C GLU A 2 -31.54 -49.17 -17.06
N TYR A 3 -30.99 -48.21 -17.79
CA TYR A 3 -29.75 -47.51 -17.48
C TYR A 3 -30.01 -46.53 -16.32
N LYS A 4 -29.57 -46.86 -15.10
CA LYS A 4 -29.56 -45.92 -13.97
C LYS A 4 -28.33 -45.02 -14.03
N LEU A 5 -28.57 -43.76 -14.37
CA LEU A 5 -27.66 -42.63 -14.16
C LEU A 5 -27.34 -42.49 -12.66
N ARG A 6 -26.09 -42.79 -12.27
CA ARG A 6 -25.53 -42.35 -10.99
C ARG A 6 -25.16 -40.86 -11.12
N LYS A 7 -25.95 -39.96 -10.53
CA LYS A 7 -25.54 -38.57 -10.29
C LYS A 7 -24.42 -38.55 -9.26
N GLY A 8 -23.22 -38.16 -9.69
CA GLY A 8 -22.05 -37.96 -8.83
C GLY A 8 -22.09 -36.58 -8.18
N LEU A 9 -22.06 -36.55 -6.85
CA LEU A 9 -21.90 -35.37 -5.98
C LEU A 9 -20.50 -34.71 -6.04
N GLY A 10 -19.71 -34.97 -7.10
CA GLY A 10 -18.34 -34.49 -7.25
C GLY A 10 -18.16 -33.33 -8.25
N ASN A 11 -19.02 -33.23 -9.27
CA ASN A 11 -18.82 -32.26 -10.35
C ASN A 11 -19.18 -30.82 -9.97
N ASP A 12 -20.19 -30.62 -9.10
CA ASP A 12 -20.63 -29.27 -8.73
C ASP A 12 -19.59 -28.52 -7.89
N LYS A 13 -18.85 -29.22 -7.03
CA LYS A 13 -17.76 -28.61 -6.24
C LYS A 13 -16.55 -28.23 -7.11
N ILE A 14 -16.25 -29.03 -8.13
CA ILE A 14 -15.16 -28.75 -9.09
C ILE A 14 -15.55 -27.56 -9.98
N LEU A 15 -16.79 -27.51 -10.46
CA LEU A 15 -17.30 -26.38 -11.23
C LEU A 15 -17.32 -25.08 -10.42
N GLN A 16 -17.73 -25.14 -9.15
CA GLN A 16 -17.69 -23.97 -8.25
C GLN A 16 -16.25 -23.51 -7.97
N ALA A 17 -15.31 -24.42 -7.73
CA ALA A 17 -13.91 -24.07 -7.52
C ALA A 17 -13.27 -23.45 -8.77
N ASN A 18 -13.58 -24.00 -9.96
CA ASN A 18 -13.09 -23.46 -11.23
C ASN A 18 -13.71 -22.09 -11.56
N ALA A 19 -15.00 -21.89 -11.26
CA ALA A 19 -15.66 -20.60 -11.42
C ALA A 19 -15.07 -19.54 -10.49
N LEU A 20 -14.83 -19.89 -9.22
CA LEU A 20 -14.19 -19.02 -8.24
C LEU A 20 -12.76 -18.66 -8.66
N HIS A 21 -11.99 -19.65 -9.14
CA HIS A 21 -10.64 -19.43 -9.64
C HIS A 21 -10.61 -18.53 -10.88
N TYR A 22 -11.57 -18.69 -11.79
CA TYR A 22 -11.70 -17.84 -12.97
C TYR A 22 -12.09 -16.40 -12.59
N GLU A 23 -13.01 -16.22 -11.64
CA GLU A 23 -13.41 -14.90 -11.15
C GLU A 23 -12.26 -14.18 -10.43
N VAL A 24 -11.47 -14.90 -9.62
CA VAL A 24 -10.26 -14.35 -8.99
C VAL A 24 -9.24 -13.93 -10.05
N HIS A 25 -9.03 -14.76 -11.08
CA HIS A 25 -8.09 -14.45 -12.16
C HIS A 25 -8.51 -13.23 -12.99
N LEU A 26 -9.81 -13.09 -13.28
CA LEU A 26 -10.36 -11.90 -13.94
C LEU A 26 -10.13 -10.64 -13.10
N LYS A 27 -10.42 -10.68 -11.79
CA LYS A 27 -10.16 -9.55 -10.88
C LYS A 27 -8.68 -9.19 -10.80
N GLU A 28 -7.78 -10.18 -10.86
CA GLU A 28 -6.33 -9.95 -10.91
C GLU A 28 -5.92 -9.25 -12.22
N GLN A 29 -6.41 -9.71 -13.37
CA GLN A 29 -6.12 -9.10 -14.68
C GLN A 29 -6.69 -7.67 -14.78
N GLU A 30 -7.92 -7.45 -14.31
CA GLU A 30 -8.53 -6.12 -14.23
C GLU A 30 -7.70 -5.19 -13.34
N ALA A 31 -7.23 -5.67 -12.18
CA ALA A 31 -6.37 -4.89 -11.30
C ALA A 31 -5.02 -4.54 -11.96
N ILE A 32 -4.41 -5.46 -12.72
CA ILE A 32 -3.17 -5.19 -13.48
C ILE A 32 -3.41 -4.12 -14.54
N ALA A 33 -4.44 -4.28 -15.37
CA ALA A 33 -4.79 -3.30 -16.40
C ALA A 33 -5.12 -1.92 -15.81
N LEU A 34 -5.75 -1.90 -14.62
CA LEU A 34 -6.04 -0.67 -13.89
C LEU A 34 -4.76 0.01 -13.39
N MET A 35 -3.81 -0.75 -12.84
CA MET A 35 -2.51 -0.23 -12.41
C MET A 35 -1.69 0.27 -13.61
N GLU A 36 -1.69 -0.46 -14.72
CA GLU A 36 -1.03 -0.03 -15.97
C GLU A 36 -1.65 1.26 -16.49
N ALA A 37 -2.97 1.37 -16.56
CA ALA A 37 -3.64 2.60 -16.95
C ALA A 37 -3.33 3.77 -15.99
N VAL A 38 -3.18 3.51 -14.69
CA VAL A 38 -2.78 4.50 -13.68
C VAL A 38 -1.32 4.95 -13.87
N ILE A 39 -0.42 4.03 -14.19
CA ILE A 39 1.01 4.30 -14.42
C ILE A 39 1.24 4.97 -15.78
N GLU A 40 0.68 4.44 -16.86
CA GLU A 40 0.83 4.94 -18.24
C GLU A 40 0.15 6.31 -18.44
N ARG A 41 -0.94 6.61 -17.72
CA ARG A 41 -1.55 7.95 -17.76
C ARG A 41 -0.70 9.04 -17.12
N LYS A 42 0.37 8.70 -16.37
CA LYS A 42 1.43 9.67 -16.01
C LYS A 42 2.16 10.24 -17.23
N LEU A 43 2.13 9.53 -18.37
CA LEU A 43 2.76 9.95 -19.61
C LEU A 43 1.82 10.68 -20.59
N LEU A 44 0.49 10.50 -20.48
CA LEU A 44 -0.43 10.87 -21.57
C LEU A 44 -1.22 12.20 -21.43
N ASN A 45 -1.22 12.88 -20.28
CA ASN A 45 -2.05 14.08 -20.12
C ASN A 45 -1.34 15.37 -20.55
N PHE A 46 -1.07 15.48 -21.85
CA PHE A 46 -0.74 16.72 -22.56
C PHE A 46 -1.85 17.07 -23.57
N LYS A 47 -3.07 17.35 -23.09
CA LYS A 47 -4.05 18.19 -23.82
C LYS A 47 -5.28 18.45 -22.94
N TYR A 48 -5.83 19.65 -23.12
CA TYR A 48 -7.11 20.19 -22.62
C TYR A 48 -7.06 21.15 -21.42
N LYS A 49 -7.04 22.43 -21.80
CA LYS A 49 -7.05 23.63 -20.96
C LYS A 49 -8.41 24.35 -21.09
N LYS A 50 -9.37 24.17 -20.16
CA LYS A 50 -10.41 25.21 -19.86
C LYS A 50 -11.28 25.02 -18.58
N ILE A 51 -11.52 26.13 -17.86
CA ILE A 51 -12.53 26.45 -16.81
C ILE A 51 -12.27 26.00 -15.35
N MET A 52 -11.83 26.92 -14.49
CA MET A 52 -11.26 26.67 -13.15
C MET A 52 -12.21 26.15 -12.04
N GLY A 53 -13.52 26.39 -12.12
CA GLY A 53 -14.47 25.92 -11.09
C GLY A 53 -14.86 24.45 -11.24
N GLU A 54 -15.35 24.07 -12.43
CA GLU A 54 -15.64 22.68 -12.78
C GLU A 54 -14.37 21.81 -12.82
N LYS A 55 -13.22 22.40 -13.16
CA LYS A 55 -11.93 21.72 -13.07
C LYS A 55 -11.57 21.32 -11.65
N SER A 56 -11.76 22.19 -10.65
CA SER A 56 -11.37 21.84 -9.28
C SER A 56 -12.18 20.65 -8.77
N LYS A 57 -13.47 20.58 -9.10
CA LYS A 57 -14.32 19.44 -8.74
C LYS A 57 -13.94 18.17 -9.49
N LYS A 58 -13.74 18.26 -10.81
CA LYS A 58 -13.30 17.12 -11.66
C LYS A 58 -11.89 16.62 -11.32
N ILE A 59 -11.00 17.50 -10.89
CA ILE A 59 -9.64 17.15 -10.42
C ILE A 59 -9.75 16.46 -9.05
N GLY A 60 -10.59 16.94 -8.15
CA GLY A 60 -10.89 16.26 -6.88
C GLY A 60 -11.44 14.85 -7.10
N GLU A 61 -12.47 14.71 -7.93
CA GLU A 61 -13.07 13.41 -8.30
C GLU A 61 -12.05 12.46 -8.96
N TYR A 62 -11.13 12.99 -9.77
CA TYR A 62 -10.04 12.20 -10.36
C TYR A 62 -9.00 11.76 -9.33
N GLY A 63 -8.63 12.66 -8.41
CA GLY A 63 -7.74 12.36 -7.30
C GLY A 63 -8.29 11.24 -6.41
N GLU A 64 -9.58 11.30 -6.10
CA GLU A 64 -10.31 10.26 -5.35
C GLU A 64 -10.33 8.92 -6.11
N ASP A 65 -10.61 8.91 -7.42
CA ASP A 65 -10.55 7.70 -8.25
C ASP A 65 -9.14 7.08 -8.26
N TYR A 66 -8.09 7.90 -8.38
CA TYR A 66 -6.71 7.42 -8.28
C TYR A 66 -6.41 6.83 -6.90
N ALA A 67 -6.81 7.53 -5.83
CA ALA A 67 -6.57 7.10 -4.46
C ALA A 67 -7.29 5.78 -4.17
N GLU A 68 -8.55 5.64 -4.58
CA GLU A 68 -9.29 4.38 -4.46
C GLU A 68 -8.58 3.23 -5.16
N LYS A 69 -8.14 3.44 -6.41
CA LYS A 69 -7.40 2.41 -7.17
C LYS A 69 -6.10 2.04 -6.49
N PHE A 70 -5.38 3.03 -5.97
CA PHE A 70 -4.18 2.82 -5.18
C PHE A 70 -4.47 1.94 -3.96
N PHE A 71 -5.47 2.29 -3.13
CA PHE A 71 -5.79 1.53 -1.92
C PHE A 71 -6.31 0.12 -2.23
N ASN A 72 -7.17 -0.04 -3.23
CA ASN A 72 -7.60 -1.37 -3.71
C ASN A 72 -6.39 -2.21 -4.18
N SER A 73 -5.39 -1.59 -4.83
CA SER A 73 -4.22 -2.32 -5.33
C SER A 73 -3.41 -2.99 -4.22
N VAL A 74 -3.48 -2.46 -2.98
CA VAL A 74 -2.79 -2.94 -1.78
C VAL A 74 -3.69 -3.70 -0.81
N GLY A 75 -4.86 -4.16 -1.31
CA GLY A 75 -5.80 -5.00 -0.57
C GLY A 75 -6.73 -4.25 0.37
N TRP A 76 -6.82 -2.92 0.26
CA TRP A 76 -7.79 -2.13 1.02
C TRP A 76 -9.10 -2.02 0.24
N ASP A 77 -9.74 -3.15 0.04
CA ASP A 77 -10.93 -3.24 -0.81
C ASP A 77 -12.16 -2.64 -0.13
N SER A 78 -13.08 -2.07 -0.92
CA SER A 78 -14.39 -1.58 -0.46
C SER A 78 -14.33 -0.43 0.57
N LEU A 79 -13.47 0.57 0.34
CA LEU A 79 -13.41 1.78 1.15
C LEU A 79 -14.79 2.47 1.21
N SER A 80 -15.19 2.93 2.41
CA SER A 80 -16.35 3.81 2.54
C SER A 80 -15.98 5.20 2.05
N LYS A 81 -16.80 5.80 1.17
CA LYS A 81 -16.46 7.06 0.49
C LYS A 81 -17.35 8.22 0.92
N GLY A 82 -16.79 9.44 0.92
CA GLY A 82 -17.56 10.68 1.06
C GLY A 82 -18.38 10.75 2.35
N ILE A 83 -17.75 10.43 3.48
CA ILE A 83 -18.40 10.44 4.79
C ILE A 83 -18.42 11.87 5.31
N GLU A 84 -19.61 12.40 5.60
CA GLU A 84 -19.77 13.69 6.26
C GLU A 84 -19.94 13.51 7.78
N LEU A 85 -19.02 14.05 8.55
CA LEU A 85 -19.07 14.08 10.00
C LEU A 85 -19.65 15.42 10.48
N LYS A 86 -20.50 15.38 11.50
CA LYS A 86 -20.86 16.59 12.25
C LYS A 86 -19.64 17.10 13.02
N CYS A 87 -19.40 18.40 12.97
CA CYS A 87 -18.35 18.99 13.78
C CYS A 87 -18.76 19.02 15.25
N SER A 88 -17.87 18.54 16.12
CA SER A 88 -18.05 18.49 17.58
C SER A 88 -17.29 19.58 18.33
N ASN A 89 -16.53 20.43 17.62
CA ASN A 89 -15.65 21.45 18.21
C ASN A 89 -15.81 22.79 17.49
N GLU A 90 -16.33 23.80 18.18
CA GLU A 90 -16.58 25.14 17.61
C GLU A 90 -15.30 25.88 17.23
N LEU A 91 -14.13 25.46 17.74
CA LEU A 91 -12.83 26.02 17.37
C LEU A 91 -12.36 25.57 15.98
N HIS A 92 -12.95 24.50 15.43
CA HIS A 92 -12.64 24.09 14.07
C HIS A 92 -13.15 25.15 13.10
N GLN A 93 -12.27 25.63 12.22
CA GLN A 93 -12.60 26.65 11.25
C GLN A 93 -12.72 26.04 9.85
N ASN A 94 -13.64 26.56 9.05
CA ASN A 94 -13.68 26.32 7.63
C ASN A 94 -12.67 27.22 6.89
N LYS A 95 -12.57 27.05 5.58
CA LYS A 95 -11.64 27.80 4.71
C LYS A 95 -11.80 29.33 4.75
N ASN A 96 -12.96 29.82 5.21
CA ASN A 96 -13.25 31.25 5.36
C ASN A 96 -12.96 31.76 6.78
N GLY A 97 -12.38 30.94 7.67
CA GLY A 97 -12.11 31.30 9.07
C GLY A 97 -13.33 31.26 9.99
N ASN A 98 -14.50 30.83 9.50
CA ASN A 98 -15.71 30.71 10.30
C ASN A 98 -15.79 29.32 10.96
N PRO A 99 -16.49 29.17 12.09
CA PRO A 99 -16.73 27.86 12.71
C PRO A 99 -17.27 26.84 11.69
N SER A 100 -16.63 25.68 11.64
CA SER A 100 -17.04 24.58 10.79
C SER A 100 -18.25 23.87 11.39
N ARG A 101 -19.17 23.43 10.53
CA ARG A 101 -20.34 22.65 10.94
C ARG A 101 -20.19 21.17 10.65
N THR A 102 -19.41 20.84 9.62
CA THR A 102 -19.18 19.47 9.18
C THR A 102 -17.74 19.29 8.70
N HIS A 103 -17.28 18.04 8.65
CA HIS A 103 -15.99 17.63 8.09
C HIS A 103 -16.21 16.48 7.11
N GLY A 104 -15.61 16.56 5.92
CA GLY A 104 -15.73 15.52 4.90
C GLY A 104 -14.52 14.61 4.90
N ILE A 105 -14.73 13.32 5.15
CA ILE A 105 -13.74 12.27 4.99
C ILE A 105 -13.90 11.67 3.59
N ASP A 106 -12.82 11.72 2.79
CA ASP A 106 -12.85 11.22 1.41
C ASP A 106 -12.97 9.69 1.41
N PHE A 107 -12.15 9.01 2.23
CA PHE A 107 -12.27 7.57 2.47
C PHE A 107 -12.11 7.17 3.93
N LEU A 108 -12.87 6.18 4.37
CA LEU A 108 -12.69 5.47 5.63
C LEU A 108 -12.47 3.98 5.35
N TYR A 109 -11.41 3.43 5.95
CA TYR A 109 -11.12 2.00 5.88
C TYR A 109 -10.82 1.45 7.28
N THR A 110 -11.44 0.32 7.64
CA THR A 110 -11.28 -0.31 8.95
C THR A 110 -10.83 -1.75 8.79
N TYR A 111 -9.76 -2.14 9.49
CA TYR A 111 -9.24 -3.50 9.47
C TYR A 111 -8.51 -3.87 10.77
N GLN A 112 -8.40 -5.18 11.06
CA GLN A 112 -7.62 -5.68 12.19
C GLN A 112 -6.13 -5.60 11.86
N SER A 113 -5.33 -4.98 12.73
CA SER A 113 -3.89 -4.85 12.54
C SER A 113 -3.22 -6.23 12.53
N PRO A 114 -2.43 -6.57 11.49
CA PRO A 114 -1.62 -7.78 11.51
C PRO A 114 -0.34 -7.62 12.36
N LEU A 115 0.00 -6.39 12.76
CA LEU A 115 1.24 -6.07 13.48
C LEU A 115 1.04 -5.88 14.98
N VAL A 116 -0.21 -5.78 15.45
CA VAL A 116 -0.59 -5.60 16.87
C VAL A 116 -1.82 -6.45 17.19
N ASP A 117 -1.70 -7.38 18.13
CA ASP A 117 -2.76 -8.33 18.49
C ASP A 117 -4.02 -7.61 19.01
N GLY A 118 -5.16 -7.91 18.37
CA GLY A 118 -6.47 -7.40 18.77
C GLY A 118 -6.64 -5.88 18.59
N GLN A 119 -5.75 -5.22 17.84
CA GLN A 119 -5.91 -3.80 17.52
C GLN A 119 -6.72 -3.63 16.25
N LEU A 120 -7.72 -2.75 16.30
CA LEU A 120 -8.47 -2.31 15.14
C LEU A 120 -7.88 -0.99 14.62
N ASN A 121 -7.47 -0.97 13.35
CA ASN A 121 -7.06 0.26 12.68
C ASN A 121 -8.28 0.88 12.00
N ASN A 122 -8.58 2.14 12.32
CA ASN A 122 -9.52 2.97 11.58
C ASN A 122 -8.71 4.03 10.82
N VAL A 123 -8.77 3.98 9.50
CA VAL A 123 -7.95 4.81 8.62
C VAL A 123 -8.82 5.89 8.00
N ILE A 124 -8.59 7.13 8.40
CA ILE A 124 -9.28 8.33 7.92
C ILE A 124 -8.41 8.95 6.84
N ILE A 125 -8.90 9.01 5.61
CA ILE A 125 -8.12 9.40 4.45
C ILE A 125 -8.65 10.72 3.89
N SER A 126 -7.75 11.70 3.75
CA SER A 126 -8.01 12.91 2.97
C SER A 126 -7.12 12.96 1.73
N VAL A 127 -7.76 13.13 0.58
CA VAL A 127 -7.13 13.18 -0.74
C VAL A 127 -6.97 14.62 -1.18
N LYS A 128 -5.75 14.96 -1.62
CA LYS A 128 -5.45 16.26 -2.21
C LYS A 128 -4.77 16.03 -3.55
N ASP A 129 -5.51 16.18 -4.65
CA ASP A 129 -4.94 16.20 -6.01
C ASP A 129 -4.65 17.63 -6.45
N GLN A 130 -3.41 18.05 -6.28
CA GLN A 130 -2.95 19.37 -6.70
C GLN A 130 -1.44 19.39 -6.89
N ASN A 131 -0.99 20.29 -7.76
CA ASN A 131 0.43 20.59 -7.91
C ASN A 131 1.10 20.87 -6.57
N TYR A 132 2.25 20.23 -6.34
CA TYR A 132 3.13 20.57 -5.25
C TYR A 132 3.66 21.99 -5.49
N PRO A 133 3.34 22.95 -4.61
CA PRO A 133 3.87 24.29 -4.74
C PRO A 133 5.37 24.29 -4.43
N ASN A 134 6.11 25.26 -4.94
CA ASN A 134 7.55 25.42 -4.65
C ASN A 134 7.86 25.47 -3.14
N ASN A 135 6.91 25.98 -2.34
CA ASN A 135 6.94 25.91 -0.89
C ASN A 135 5.66 25.24 -0.37
N PRO A 136 5.68 23.92 -0.08
CA PRO A 136 4.51 23.17 0.35
C PRO A 136 4.09 23.44 1.80
N ASN A 137 4.91 24.12 2.60
CA ASN A 137 4.74 24.17 4.06
C ASN A 137 3.40 24.78 4.50
N THR A 138 2.95 25.85 3.85
CA THR A 138 1.68 26.51 4.21
C THR A 138 0.48 25.62 3.89
N LYS A 139 0.45 25.04 2.69
CA LYS A 139 -0.61 24.10 2.29
C LYS A 139 -0.58 22.82 3.11
N PHE A 140 0.61 22.32 3.43
CA PHE A 140 0.77 21.18 4.31
C PHE A 140 0.16 21.45 5.69
N ARG A 141 0.45 22.60 6.31
CA ARG A 141 -0.18 23.00 7.57
C ARG A 141 -1.70 23.07 7.48
N GLU A 142 -2.22 23.65 6.40
CA GLU A 142 -3.66 23.72 6.15
C GLU A 142 -4.29 22.32 6.08
N PHE A 143 -3.75 21.40 5.27
CA PHE A 143 -4.30 20.05 5.14
C PHE A 143 -4.13 19.20 6.40
N MET A 144 -3.01 19.37 7.11
CA MET A 144 -2.81 18.70 8.40
C MET A 144 -3.83 19.19 9.42
N LYS A 145 -4.10 20.50 9.50
CA LYS A 145 -5.12 21.06 10.39
C LYS A 145 -6.52 20.52 10.04
N GLU A 146 -6.88 20.48 8.76
CA GLU A 146 -8.13 19.87 8.31
C GLU A 146 -8.24 18.39 8.74
N LEU A 147 -7.16 17.61 8.56
CA LEU A 147 -7.15 16.17 8.89
C LEU A 147 -7.15 15.90 10.39
N ILE A 148 -6.47 16.72 11.19
CA ILE A 148 -6.53 16.64 12.66
C ILE A 148 -7.96 16.91 13.14
N ALA A 149 -8.60 17.97 12.62
CA ALA A 149 -9.99 18.27 12.93
C ALA A 149 -10.96 17.14 12.54
N MET A 150 -10.73 16.49 11.39
CA MET A 150 -11.46 15.28 10.97
C MET A 150 -11.31 14.13 11.97
N LEU A 151 -10.08 13.83 12.39
CA LEU A 151 -9.80 12.78 13.37
C LEU A 151 -10.46 13.08 14.72
N GLU A 152 -10.45 14.34 15.16
CA GLU A 152 -11.11 14.77 16.40
C GLU A 152 -12.62 14.56 16.34
N CYS A 153 -13.25 14.96 15.23
CA CYS A 153 -14.69 14.76 15.07
C CYS A 153 -15.06 13.28 14.85
N TYR A 154 -14.17 12.46 14.27
CA TYR A 154 -14.38 11.03 14.12
C TYR A 154 -14.48 10.31 15.48
N ASP A 155 -13.75 10.76 16.49
CA ASP A 155 -13.74 10.11 17.80
C ASP A 155 -15.09 10.08 18.51
N CYS A 156 -15.90 11.11 18.31
CA CYS A 156 -17.25 11.21 18.84
C CYS A 156 -18.34 10.93 17.80
N SER A 157 -17.96 10.46 16.61
CA SER A 157 -18.89 10.25 15.49
C SER A 157 -19.78 9.02 15.65
N GLU A 158 -20.94 9.05 15.01
CA GLU A 158 -21.81 7.87 14.90
C GLU A 158 -21.14 6.77 14.05
N GLU A 159 -20.30 7.14 13.09
CA GLU A 159 -19.53 6.27 12.22
C GLU A 159 -18.60 5.37 13.05
N LYS A 160 -17.84 5.95 13.98
CA LYS A 160 -16.99 5.18 14.90
C LYS A 160 -17.83 4.26 15.78
N GLN A 161 -18.96 4.73 16.30
CA GLN A 161 -19.86 3.89 17.12
C GLN A 161 -20.43 2.69 16.34
N LYS A 162 -20.71 2.84 15.04
CA LYS A 162 -21.13 1.73 14.17
C LYS A 162 -20.02 0.71 14.02
N VAL A 163 -18.79 1.15 13.78
CA VAL A 163 -17.60 0.28 13.68
C VAL A 163 -17.39 -0.55 14.96
N LEU A 164 -17.43 0.09 16.13
CA LEU A 164 -17.17 -0.58 17.42
C LEU A 164 -18.24 -1.61 17.81
N LYS A 165 -19.44 -1.52 17.23
CA LYS A 165 -20.49 -2.54 17.40
C LYS A 165 -20.24 -3.79 16.54
N ILE A 166 -19.57 -3.63 15.41
CA ILE A 166 -19.33 -4.70 14.44
C ILE A 166 -18.06 -5.48 14.80
N TYR A 167 -16.99 -4.77 15.14
CA TYR A 167 -15.67 -5.37 15.35
C TYR A 167 -15.39 -5.62 16.83
N ARG A 168 -14.92 -6.83 17.14
CA ARG A 168 -14.32 -7.14 18.44
C ARG A 168 -12.85 -6.75 18.39
N CYS A 169 -12.41 -5.90 19.31
CA CYS A 169 -11.02 -5.47 19.45
C CYS A 169 -10.69 -5.17 20.91
N ASN A 170 -9.41 -5.23 21.25
CA ASN A 170 -8.85 -4.90 22.56
C ASN A 170 -8.32 -3.46 22.60
N SER A 171 -7.96 -2.92 21.45
CA SER A 171 -7.51 -1.54 21.29
C SER A 171 -7.90 -0.99 19.92
N ILE A 172 -7.96 0.32 19.81
CA ILE A 172 -8.30 1.05 18.58
C ILE A 172 -7.10 1.94 18.24
N ASN A 173 -6.82 2.05 16.95
CA ASN A 173 -5.81 2.94 16.41
C ASN A 173 -6.44 3.74 15.27
N ASP A 174 -6.89 4.94 15.59
CA ASP A 174 -7.40 5.87 14.61
C ASP A 174 -6.21 6.61 13.99
N VAL A 175 -6.03 6.46 12.68
CA VAL A 175 -4.88 6.99 11.94
C VAL A 175 -5.35 7.84 10.76
N GLY A 176 -4.65 8.94 10.53
CA GLY A 176 -4.88 9.78 9.36
C GLY A 176 -3.99 9.37 8.18
N ILE A 177 -4.50 9.48 6.96
CA ILE A 177 -3.69 9.55 5.74
C ILE A 177 -3.96 10.88 5.05
N LEU A 178 -2.90 11.67 4.87
CA LEU A 178 -2.88 12.74 3.89
C LEU A 178 -2.33 12.16 2.58
N PHE A 179 -3.24 11.85 1.66
CA PHE A 179 -2.90 11.33 0.33
C PHE A 179 -2.76 12.51 -0.63
N TRP A 180 -1.56 13.07 -0.72
CA TRP A 180 -1.31 14.28 -1.48
C TRP A 180 -0.53 13.97 -2.74
N ILE A 181 -1.23 13.93 -3.87
CA ILE A 181 -0.67 13.61 -5.19
C ILE A 181 -0.75 14.80 -6.14
N ASN A 182 0.13 14.77 -7.13
CA ASN A 182 0.13 15.67 -8.27
C ASN A 182 -0.05 14.87 -9.56
N ASN A 183 -1.18 15.07 -10.24
CA ASN A 183 -1.50 14.38 -11.48
C ASN A 183 -1.14 15.17 -12.76
N THR A 184 -0.48 16.33 -12.65
CA THR A 184 -0.17 17.20 -13.82
C THR A 184 1.25 17.06 -14.39
N GLY A 185 2.05 16.13 -13.86
CA GLY A 185 3.27 15.60 -14.51
C GLY A 185 4.62 16.04 -13.91
N LYS A 186 5.61 15.13 -14.08
CA LYS A 186 7.07 15.29 -13.92
C LYS A 186 7.61 15.88 -12.61
N SER A 187 6.98 15.61 -11.47
CA SER A 187 7.64 15.92 -10.21
C SER A 187 8.06 14.61 -9.55
N ASP A 188 9.34 14.26 -9.68
CA ASP A 188 10.06 13.36 -8.75
C ASP A 188 10.33 14.08 -7.42
N THR A 189 9.55 15.11 -7.10
CA THR A 189 9.72 15.91 -5.90
C THR A 189 9.34 15.06 -4.71
N ASP A 190 10.31 14.84 -3.83
CA ASP A 190 10.12 14.25 -2.53
C ASP A 190 9.42 15.28 -1.62
N LEU A 191 8.09 15.25 -1.66
CA LEU A 191 7.24 16.17 -0.91
C LEU A 191 7.45 15.94 0.59
N ILE A 192 7.54 14.67 1.00
CA ILE A 192 7.75 14.29 2.41
C ILE A 192 9.03 14.94 2.94
N LYS A 193 10.14 14.84 2.20
CA LYS A 193 11.40 15.52 2.56
C LYS A 193 11.21 17.03 2.65
N SER A 194 10.47 17.62 1.72
CA SER A 194 10.24 19.07 1.66
C SER A 194 9.46 19.61 2.86
N VAL A 195 8.54 18.82 3.44
CA VAL A 195 7.73 19.23 4.60
C VAL A 195 8.24 18.69 5.94
N SER A 196 9.32 17.89 5.95
CA SER A 196 9.85 17.21 7.15
C SER A 196 10.22 18.13 8.32
N SER A 197 10.56 19.40 8.03
CA SER A 197 10.92 20.41 9.04
C SER A 197 9.72 21.22 9.54
N VAL A 198 8.54 21.06 8.95
CA VAL A 198 7.35 21.81 9.34
C VAL A 198 6.97 21.45 10.77
N ARG A 199 6.69 22.49 11.56
CA ARG A 199 6.07 22.37 12.88
C ARG A 199 4.59 22.68 12.77
N LEU A 200 3.77 21.85 13.40
CA LEU A 200 2.34 22.02 13.53
C LEU A 200 2.06 22.65 14.89
N GLU A 201 1.15 23.61 14.93
CA GLU A 201 0.71 24.26 16.17
C GLU A 201 -0.36 23.40 16.87
N ASP A 202 -1.22 22.76 16.08
CA ASP A 202 -2.20 21.77 16.53
C ASP A 202 -1.53 20.39 16.55
N THR A 203 -1.39 19.78 17.73
CA THR A 203 -0.77 18.45 17.88
C THR A 203 -1.73 17.49 18.56
N ARG A 204 -1.77 16.25 18.05
CA ARG A 204 -2.57 15.16 18.59
C ARG A 204 -1.73 13.89 18.65
N ASP A 205 -2.10 12.97 19.53
CA ASP A 205 -1.41 11.68 19.71
C ASP A 205 -1.69 10.67 18.59
N ASN A 206 -2.60 10.98 17.64
CA ASN A 206 -2.86 10.12 16.49
C ASN A 206 -1.74 10.20 15.45
N THR A 207 -1.38 9.04 14.88
CA THR A 207 -0.44 8.98 13.76
C THR A 207 -1.09 9.45 12.47
N ILE A 208 -0.41 10.32 11.73
CA ILE A 208 -0.80 10.72 10.38
C ILE A 208 0.31 10.32 9.39
N TYR A 209 -0.06 9.59 8.34
CA TYR A 209 0.81 9.19 7.25
C TYR A 209 0.66 10.14 6.07
N LEU A 210 1.77 10.61 5.52
CA LEU A 210 1.79 11.41 4.28
C LEU A 210 2.21 10.51 3.13
N VAL A 211 1.33 10.36 2.13
CA VAL A 211 1.62 9.61 0.91
C VAL A 211 1.72 10.60 -0.25
N ASP A 212 2.93 10.71 -0.81
CA ASP A 212 3.22 11.54 -1.98
C ASP A 212 3.33 10.69 -3.26
N ASN A 213 3.54 11.33 -4.42
CA ASN A 213 3.72 10.63 -5.68
C ASN A 213 4.87 9.61 -5.63
N ARG A 214 5.97 9.89 -4.91
CA ARG A 214 7.14 9.00 -4.82
C ARG A 214 6.74 7.70 -4.11
N ARG A 215 6.08 7.79 -2.94
CA ARG A 215 5.58 6.62 -2.20
C ARG A 215 4.52 5.85 -2.97
N ALA A 216 3.53 6.57 -3.53
CA ALA A 216 2.47 5.93 -4.30
C ALA A 216 3.02 5.19 -5.53
N THR A 217 3.97 5.80 -6.25
CA THR A 217 4.62 5.18 -7.41
C THR A 217 5.39 3.93 -7.01
N PHE A 218 6.22 4.00 -5.98
CA PHE A 218 6.98 2.85 -5.49
C PHE A 218 6.08 1.65 -5.23
N ILE A 219 5.03 1.85 -4.43
CA ILE A 219 4.10 0.78 -4.07
C ILE A 219 3.40 0.24 -5.32
N LEU A 220 2.91 1.09 -6.22
CA LEU A 220 2.22 0.66 -7.44
C LEU A 220 3.14 -0.14 -8.39
N GLU A 221 4.38 0.27 -8.58
CA GLU A 221 5.33 -0.46 -9.43
C GLU A 221 5.67 -1.83 -8.84
N VAL A 222 5.85 -1.91 -7.51
CA VAL A 222 6.04 -3.19 -6.81
C VAL A 222 4.82 -4.09 -6.98
N MET A 223 3.62 -3.56 -6.77
CA MET A 223 2.39 -4.33 -6.92
C MET A 223 2.15 -4.75 -8.37
N LYS A 224 2.48 -3.91 -9.35
CA LYS A 224 2.46 -4.27 -10.77
C LYS A 224 3.40 -5.43 -11.02
N PHE A 225 4.68 -5.30 -10.65
CA PHE A 225 5.68 -6.35 -10.85
C PHE A 225 5.22 -7.68 -10.27
N VAL A 226 4.82 -7.68 -9.00
CA VAL A 226 4.41 -8.91 -8.29
C VAL A 226 3.17 -9.53 -8.91
N LYS A 227 2.18 -8.74 -9.33
CA LYS A 227 0.97 -9.29 -9.97
C LYS A 227 1.22 -9.84 -11.37
N THR A 228 2.26 -9.40 -12.08
CA THR A 228 2.63 -10.01 -13.37
C THR A 228 3.23 -11.42 -13.23
N LYS A 229 3.67 -11.82 -12.03
CA LYS A 229 4.16 -13.18 -11.73
C LYS A 229 2.99 -14.17 -11.60
N ASN A 230 2.37 -14.48 -12.73
CA ASN A 230 1.16 -15.31 -12.82
C ASN A 230 1.31 -16.73 -12.25
N ASP A 231 2.54 -17.23 -12.15
CA ASP A 231 2.88 -18.55 -11.60
C ASP A 231 2.92 -18.59 -10.07
N SER A 232 2.81 -17.43 -9.42
CA SER A 232 2.97 -17.27 -7.98
C SER A 232 1.76 -16.54 -7.38
N GLN A 233 1.42 -16.87 -6.14
CA GLN A 233 0.50 -16.09 -5.32
C GLN A 233 1.32 -15.22 -4.37
N TYR A 234 0.95 -13.95 -4.25
CA TYR A 234 1.62 -13.04 -3.34
C TYR A 234 0.83 -12.85 -2.04
N SER A 235 1.53 -12.54 -0.97
CA SER A 235 0.98 -11.98 0.26
C SER A 235 2.01 -11.07 0.89
N PHE A 236 1.60 -9.96 1.50
CA PHE A 236 2.51 -9.13 2.29
C PHE A 236 2.98 -9.92 3.50
N TYR A 237 4.28 -9.85 3.79
CA TYR A 237 4.84 -10.47 4.98
C TYR A 237 4.61 -9.58 6.21
N TYR A 238 4.09 -10.18 7.27
CA TYR A 238 3.85 -9.53 8.55
C TYR A 238 4.90 -10.02 9.56
N PRO A 239 5.90 -9.19 9.89
CA PRO A 239 6.96 -9.56 10.80
C PRO A 239 6.40 -9.83 12.19
N LEU A 240 7.15 -10.65 12.92
CA LEU A 240 6.96 -10.73 14.36
C LEU A 240 7.37 -9.39 14.99
N THR A 241 6.45 -8.82 15.74
CA THR A 241 6.64 -7.64 16.56
C THR A 241 6.49 -8.05 18.02
N GLY A 242 6.98 -7.23 18.96
CA GLY A 242 6.69 -7.43 20.38
C GLY A 242 5.20 -7.29 20.74
N ARG A 243 4.33 -6.99 19.77
CA ARG A 243 2.90 -6.72 19.96
C ARG A 243 1.98 -7.70 19.22
N ASN A 244 2.49 -8.60 18.38
CA ASN A 244 1.71 -9.66 17.72
C ASN A 244 2.21 -11.07 18.08
N LEU A 245 2.46 -11.31 19.36
CA LEU A 245 3.16 -12.52 19.81
C LEU A 245 2.28 -13.77 19.82
N ASN A 246 0.95 -13.66 19.85
CA ASN A 246 0.08 -14.82 20.04
C ASN A 246 -0.01 -15.70 18.77
N PRO A 247 0.63 -16.88 18.73
CA PRO A 247 0.70 -17.71 17.52
C PRO A 247 -0.66 -18.31 17.11
N GLN A 248 -1.66 -18.33 18.00
CA GLN A 248 -2.99 -18.84 17.67
C GLN A 248 -3.78 -17.90 16.76
N ASN A 249 -3.54 -16.60 16.89
CA ASN A 249 -4.29 -15.56 16.17
C ASN A 249 -3.44 -14.85 15.11
N ARG A 250 -2.11 -14.96 15.21
CA ARG A 250 -1.17 -14.30 14.30
C ARG A 250 -1.13 -14.99 12.94
N SER A 251 -1.27 -14.18 11.90
CA SER A 251 -0.84 -14.57 10.54
C SER A 251 0.50 -13.89 10.23
N ASN A 252 1.44 -14.63 9.65
CA ASN A 252 2.73 -14.07 9.20
C ASN A 252 2.66 -13.49 7.79
N ALA A 253 1.51 -13.61 7.12
CA ALA A 253 1.30 -13.06 5.80
C ALA A 253 -0.19 -12.79 5.52
N GLY A 254 -0.49 -11.88 4.60
CA GLY A 254 -1.86 -11.64 4.18
C GLY A 254 -1.98 -10.70 2.97
N LYS A 255 -3.23 -10.35 2.62
CA LYS A 255 -3.53 -9.56 1.42
C LYS A 255 -3.55 -8.06 1.65
N ILE A 256 -3.61 -7.61 2.91
CA ILE A 256 -3.71 -6.20 3.29
C ILE A 256 -2.30 -5.66 3.52
N LEU A 257 -1.91 -4.61 2.80
CA LEU A 257 -0.71 -3.87 3.15
C LEU A 257 -0.94 -3.16 4.50
N PRO A 258 -0.14 -3.42 5.54
CA PRO A 258 -0.25 -2.69 6.80
C PRO A 258 -0.03 -1.20 6.57
N ILE A 259 -0.77 -0.33 7.27
CA ILE A 259 -0.64 1.13 7.18
C ILE A 259 0.82 1.58 7.36
N GLU A 260 1.56 0.93 8.26
CA GLU A 260 2.96 1.21 8.55
C GLU A 260 3.85 1.08 7.31
N TYR A 261 3.47 0.22 6.35
CA TYR A 261 4.24 0.02 5.13
C TYR A 261 4.03 1.10 4.07
N LEU A 262 2.99 1.95 4.18
CA LEU A 262 2.78 3.05 3.21
C LEU A 262 3.96 4.04 3.15
N ASN A 263 4.63 4.24 4.28
CA ASN A 263 5.82 5.09 4.39
C ASN A 263 7.13 4.31 4.57
N SER A 264 7.08 2.97 4.50
CA SER A 264 8.30 2.14 4.57
C SER A 264 9.11 2.26 3.29
N SER A 265 10.44 2.27 3.41
CA SER A 265 11.34 2.16 2.26
C SER A 265 11.44 0.74 1.71
N VAL A 266 11.07 -0.27 2.51
CA VAL A 266 11.13 -1.69 2.11
C VAL A 266 9.78 -2.35 2.32
N ILE A 267 9.32 -3.11 1.33
CA ILE A 267 8.08 -3.89 1.40
C ILE A 267 8.42 -5.38 1.26
N PRO A 268 8.29 -6.17 2.34
CA PRO A 268 8.50 -7.60 2.29
C PRO A 268 7.22 -8.32 1.80
N ILE A 269 7.39 -9.17 0.81
CA ILE A 269 6.31 -9.92 0.16
C ILE A 269 6.71 -11.39 0.13
N LYS A 270 5.79 -12.26 0.53
CA LYS A 270 5.88 -13.70 0.37
C LYS A 270 5.31 -14.07 -1.00
N LEU A 271 6.07 -14.79 -1.81
CA LEU A 271 5.63 -15.39 -3.05
C LEU A 271 5.56 -16.90 -2.89
N GLU A 272 4.43 -17.50 -3.27
CA GLU A 272 4.20 -18.96 -3.20
C GLU A 272 3.87 -19.48 -4.59
N LYS A 273 4.60 -20.48 -5.09
CA LYS A 273 4.30 -21.06 -6.40
C LYS A 273 2.92 -21.71 -6.41
N LYS A 274 2.12 -21.40 -7.43
CA LYS A 274 0.78 -22.00 -7.63
C LYS A 274 0.86 -23.51 -7.87
N SER A 275 1.94 -23.98 -8.51
CA SER A 275 2.20 -25.40 -8.76
C SER A 275 2.59 -26.18 -7.49
N ASN A 276 3.26 -25.53 -6.54
CA ASN A 276 3.73 -26.13 -5.31
C ASN A 276 3.81 -25.09 -4.20
N ASN A 277 2.82 -25.07 -3.31
CA ASN A 277 2.73 -24.09 -2.22
C ASN A 277 3.85 -24.21 -1.16
N LYS A 278 4.71 -25.23 -1.25
CA LYS A 278 5.92 -25.34 -0.41
C LYS A 278 7.10 -24.56 -0.95
N GLU A 279 7.08 -24.20 -2.23
CA GLU A 279 8.08 -23.33 -2.84
C GLU A 279 7.73 -21.88 -2.54
N ILE A 280 8.42 -21.36 -1.52
CA ILE A 280 8.24 -20.01 -0.99
C ILE A 280 9.48 -19.19 -1.32
N SER A 281 9.27 -18.04 -1.95
CA SER A 281 10.29 -17.00 -2.12
C SER A 281 9.97 -15.80 -1.23
N LEU A 282 10.99 -15.24 -0.59
CA LEU A 282 10.90 -13.92 0.05
C LEU A 282 11.28 -12.86 -0.98
N PHE A 283 10.40 -11.91 -1.23
CA PHE A 283 10.62 -10.77 -2.11
C PHE A 283 10.74 -9.49 -1.27
N LEU A 284 11.90 -8.83 -1.30
CA LEU A 284 12.12 -7.54 -0.66
C LEU A 284 12.22 -6.46 -1.73
N ALA A 285 11.21 -5.60 -1.83
CA ALA A 285 11.24 -4.44 -2.70
C ALA A 285 11.73 -3.22 -1.93
N THR A 286 12.66 -2.45 -2.48
CA THR A 286 13.10 -1.17 -1.89
C THR A 286 12.80 0.00 -2.81
N ILE A 287 12.48 1.16 -2.24
CA ILE A 287 12.30 2.42 -2.96
C ILE A 287 13.63 3.08 -3.33
N ASP A 288 14.71 2.66 -2.67
CA ASP A 288 16.04 3.24 -2.82
C ASP A 288 16.76 2.61 -4.02
N HIS A 289 17.67 3.37 -4.62
CA HIS A 289 18.49 2.92 -5.74
C HIS A 289 19.51 1.87 -5.28
N PHE A 290 20.03 1.09 -6.24
CA PHE A 290 21.05 0.10 -5.95
C PHE A 290 22.34 0.79 -5.44
N GLU A 291 22.70 0.45 -4.20
CA GLU A 291 23.97 0.81 -3.58
C GLU A 291 24.51 -0.40 -2.82
N ALA A 292 25.83 -0.55 -2.76
CA ALA A 292 26.49 -1.72 -2.14
C ALA A 292 26.06 -1.92 -0.67
N ASP A 293 26.06 -0.84 0.11
CA ASP A 293 25.67 -0.86 1.52
C ASP A 293 24.19 -1.20 1.70
N GLU A 294 23.32 -0.72 0.81
CA GLU A 294 21.88 -0.99 0.86
C GLU A 294 21.61 -2.46 0.54
N PHE A 295 22.26 -3.02 -0.49
CA PHE A 295 22.17 -4.44 -0.80
C PHE A 295 22.61 -5.33 0.37
N MET A 296 23.72 -4.99 1.04
CA MET A 296 24.18 -5.73 2.22
C MET A 296 23.19 -5.68 3.38
N ARG A 297 22.56 -4.52 3.63
CA ARG A 297 21.52 -4.38 4.65
C ARG A 297 20.29 -5.22 4.32
N LEU A 298 19.83 -5.19 3.07
CA LEU A 298 18.69 -5.99 2.61
C LEU A 298 18.99 -7.50 2.66
N MET A 299 20.22 -7.93 2.39
CA MET A 299 20.63 -9.32 2.60
C MET A 299 20.56 -9.73 4.07
N GLY A 300 21.04 -8.88 4.99
CA GLY A 300 20.92 -9.12 6.43
C GLY A 300 19.45 -9.24 6.86
N LEU A 301 18.62 -8.27 6.45
CA LEU A 301 17.18 -8.27 6.72
C LEU A 301 16.50 -9.53 6.15
N ALA A 302 16.81 -9.91 4.91
CA ALA A 302 16.26 -11.09 4.28
C ALA A 302 16.64 -12.37 5.03
N LYS A 303 17.88 -12.46 5.51
CA LYS A 303 18.33 -13.59 6.33
C LYS A 303 17.55 -13.67 7.65
N ASP A 304 17.37 -12.55 8.33
CA ASP A 304 16.63 -12.48 9.60
C ASP A 304 15.15 -12.85 9.43
N ILE A 305 14.51 -12.35 8.36
CA ILE A 305 13.11 -12.66 8.04
C ILE A 305 12.92 -14.12 7.63
N SER A 306 13.78 -14.61 6.73
CA SER A 306 13.63 -15.94 6.15
C SER A 306 14.09 -17.05 7.08
N THR A 307 14.99 -16.76 8.02
CA THR A 307 15.62 -17.75 8.91
C THR A 307 16.22 -18.95 8.16
N ASN A 308 16.67 -18.74 6.91
CA ASN A 308 17.14 -19.78 5.98
C ASN A 308 16.11 -20.86 5.62
N LEU A 309 14.80 -20.59 5.79
CA LEU A 309 13.71 -21.54 5.49
C LEU A 309 13.05 -21.32 4.11
N VAL A 310 13.40 -20.24 3.41
CA VAL A 310 12.83 -19.93 2.08
C VAL A 310 13.68 -20.55 0.98
N GLY A 311 13.04 -20.97 -0.11
CA GLY A 311 13.72 -21.56 -1.26
C GLY A 311 14.52 -20.52 -2.06
N GLU A 312 14.07 -19.27 -2.04
CA GLU A 312 14.69 -18.16 -2.76
C GLU A 312 14.46 -16.83 -2.03
N VAL A 313 15.43 -15.93 -2.11
CA VAL A 313 15.32 -14.53 -1.69
C VAL A 313 15.50 -13.65 -2.92
N ILE A 314 14.55 -12.77 -3.21
CA ILE A 314 14.63 -11.82 -4.32
C ILE A 314 14.72 -10.42 -3.73
N ILE A 315 15.82 -9.71 -3.98
CA ILE A 315 16.00 -8.31 -3.60
C ILE A 315 15.79 -7.45 -4.83
N ALA A 316 14.77 -6.59 -4.80
CA ALA A 316 14.31 -5.85 -5.96
C ALA A 316 14.56 -4.34 -5.79
N PHE A 317 15.36 -3.78 -6.68
CA PHE A 317 15.67 -2.36 -6.78
C PHE A 317 15.00 -1.73 -8.01
N PRO A 318 14.71 -0.42 -8.01
CA PRO A 318 14.11 0.25 -9.17
C PRO A 318 15.06 0.36 -10.37
N ASP A 319 16.37 0.37 -10.13
CA ASP A 319 17.40 0.74 -11.11
C ASP A 319 18.52 -0.29 -11.24
N TYR A 320 18.37 -1.49 -10.66
CA TYR A 320 19.37 -2.53 -10.81
C TYR A 320 19.62 -2.84 -12.30
N ASP A 321 20.89 -2.87 -12.67
CA ASP A 321 21.39 -3.15 -14.00
C ASP A 321 22.47 -4.23 -13.89
N GLN A 322 22.22 -5.39 -14.49
CA GLN A 322 23.12 -6.53 -14.38
C GLN A 322 24.52 -6.25 -14.94
N LEU A 323 24.64 -5.46 -16.00
CA LEU A 323 25.94 -5.13 -16.60
C LEU A 323 26.76 -4.23 -15.69
N LYS A 324 26.10 -3.34 -14.95
CA LYS A 324 26.76 -2.38 -14.05
C LYS A 324 27.03 -2.95 -12.66
N HIS A 325 26.11 -3.77 -12.14
CA HIS A 325 26.06 -4.08 -10.71
C HIS A 325 26.40 -5.55 -10.36
N SER A 326 26.41 -6.47 -11.34
CA SER A 326 26.61 -7.90 -11.05
C SER A 326 27.94 -8.24 -10.37
N ASN A 327 29.04 -7.58 -10.76
CA ASN A 327 30.34 -7.79 -10.12
C ASN A 327 30.29 -7.38 -8.64
N VAL A 328 29.70 -6.22 -8.34
CA VAL A 328 29.52 -5.73 -6.96
C VAL A 328 28.66 -6.70 -6.15
N VAL A 329 27.54 -7.19 -6.71
CA VAL A 329 26.69 -8.20 -6.06
C VAL A 329 27.49 -9.47 -5.73
N ASN A 330 28.30 -9.96 -6.66
CA ASN A 330 29.09 -11.18 -6.46
C ASN A 330 30.17 -11.00 -5.38
N GLU A 331 30.88 -9.86 -5.40
CA GLU A 331 31.87 -9.52 -4.38
C GLU A 331 31.25 -9.46 -2.98
N LEU A 332 30.09 -8.80 -2.86
CA LEU A 332 29.37 -8.68 -1.59
C LEU A 332 28.85 -10.03 -1.08
N LYS A 333 28.34 -10.89 -1.98
CA LYS A 333 27.93 -12.26 -1.63
C LYS A 333 29.11 -13.11 -1.14
N GLN A 334 30.28 -12.99 -1.77
CA GLN A 334 31.50 -13.69 -1.34
C GLN A 334 31.98 -13.21 0.03
N GLY A 335 31.79 -11.93 0.34
CA GLY A 335 32.11 -11.34 1.65
C GLY A 335 31.09 -11.65 2.75
N PHE A 336 29.93 -12.23 2.42
CA PHE A 336 28.89 -12.56 3.39
C PHE A 336 29.16 -13.92 4.05
N GLN A 337 29.03 -14.00 5.38
CA GLN A 337 29.48 -15.17 6.15
C GLN A 337 28.74 -16.48 5.81
N ASP A 338 27.48 -16.39 5.37
CA ASP A 338 26.62 -17.55 5.11
C ASP A 338 26.50 -17.81 3.61
N ALA A 339 27.42 -18.61 3.10
CA ALA A 339 27.51 -18.93 1.68
C ALA A 339 26.26 -19.66 1.15
N ASP A 340 25.63 -20.52 1.96
CA ASP A 340 24.44 -21.27 1.54
C ASP A 340 23.23 -20.36 1.41
N PHE A 341 23.07 -19.40 2.33
CA PHE A 341 22.09 -18.31 2.18
C PHE A 341 22.35 -17.49 0.91
N THR A 342 23.59 -17.04 0.65
CA THR A 342 23.85 -16.15 -0.51
C THR A 342 23.54 -16.78 -1.88
N LYS A 343 23.55 -18.11 -1.98
CA LYS A 343 23.17 -18.86 -3.19
C LYS A 343 21.68 -18.76 -3.50
N THR A 344 20.84 -18.52 -2.49
CA THR A 344 19.38 -18.36 -2.68
C THR A 344 18.98 -16.92 -3.02
N VAL A 345 19.91 -15.96 -2.87
CA VAL A 345 19.65 -14.54 -3.12
C VAL A 345 19.77 -14.22 -4.61
N SER A 346 18.76 -13.59 -5.19
CA SER A 346 18.79 -12.98 -6.53
C SER A 346 18.50 -11.48 -6.43
N VAL A 347 18.98 -10.71 -7.41
CA VAL A 347 18.77 -9.26 -7.49
C VAL A 347 18.13 -8.92 -8.81
N ILE A 348 17.06 -8.11 -8.79
CA ILE A 348 16.29 -7.78 -9.98
C ILE A 348 15.94 -6.30 -10.06
N ASN A 349 15.51 -5.89 -11.25
CA ASN A 349 14.84 -4.62 -11.49
C ASN A 349 13.32 -4.82 -11.53
N TYR A 350 12.56 -4.17 -10.65
CA TYR A 350 11.10 -4.31 -10.64
C TYR A 350 10.36 -3.32 -11.56
N ILE A 351 11.03 -2.28 -12.07
CA ILE A 351 10.45 -1.32 -13.04
C ILE A 351 10.58 -1.87 -14.47
N ASN A 352 11.72 -2.50 -14.78
CA ASN A 352 12.03 -3.05 -16.11
C ASN A 352 12.25 -4.57 -16.03
N PRO A 353 11.16 -5.37 -15.97
CA PRO A 353 11.25 -6.83 -15.78
C PRO A 353 11.85 -7.58 -16.98
N ILE A 354 12.06 -6.91 -18.13
CA ILE A 354 12.58 -7.53 -19.36
C ILE A 354 14.01 -8.08 -19.18
N ASN A 355 14.77 -7.58 -18.21
CA ASN A 355 16.11 -8.10 -17.88
C ASN A 355 16.10 -9.26 -16.87
N ALA A 356 14.93 -9.74 -16.44
CA ALA A 356 14.77 -10.79 -15.43
C ALA A 356 14.22 -12.13 -15.99
N LEU A 357 14.25 -12.30 -17.32
CA LEU A 357 13.86 -13.53 -18.04
C LEU A 357 15.09 -14.26 -18.58
#